data_AF-A0A9J6GJV0-F1
#
_entry.id   AF-A0A9J6GJV0-F1
#
_cell.length_a   1.000
_cell.length_b   1.000
_cell.length_c   1.000
_cell.angle_alpha   90.00
_cell.angle_beta   90.00
_cell.angle_gamma   90.00
#
_symmetry.space_group_name_H-M   'P 1'
#
loop_
_entity.id
_entity.type
_entity.pdbx_description
1 polymer ?
#
loop_
_entity_poly.entity_id
_entity_poly.type
_entity_poly.pdbx_seq_one_letter_code
_entity_poly.pdbx_strand_id
1 'polypeptide(L)'
;MVDFQHALFSSLLGIMLEDTEKRIDFVKLHGEMSQHDRAEVFNRFREATSGALFTTDVTSRGQYVPQVDLIVQCCVPLQPEEYVHRAGRTARIGAKGKVVLLLFPSEVGFLDVFAQRNIQLDQWELKGVLLKVFTIKSQILEARTDPGQKPKTMEDFVAALQLIFESEVCKEAALQAMAKKDFLSHVRSHASYPLAALHLGHLAKAYCLRETPSTLGAQTSPREARHAFRTRKQAGETCEATREEYEAANPCELNCRPEGERFYYRHSPKTIDGTRCHDDGSLDVCINGACMPVGCDKMLGSDAVEDKCRKCRGDGTSCSTIEGVFDLDNLEVGYNDILLIPTGATNIRIEEKFPTNNNLAVRNKTGYYYLNGNWRIEFPRSIRFAGTVFHYERRNHGAIAPESLVALGPTTETILIVLLYQEKNLGITYEYSVPVGVSQPQPGTYIWNSGDFGECSQTCGGGMQSRPVYCSNAITFERVPDDLCNPTIKPQATKVCNPEPCPASWYVGEWEKCSKTCVNSTQFRLVFCHYQTEGGIVLANDSDCLSSVGPKPERLRECSSEAECASWEAGNWTEASGASLGLSGGRPSAGCL
;
A
#
# COMPACT_ATOMS: atom_id res chain seq x y z
N MET A 1 9.92 -2.36 -15.52
CA MET A 1 9.02 -1.51 -16.32
C MET A 1 9.74 -0.27 -16.85
N VAL A 2 10.24 0.60 -15.97
CA VAL A 2 10.89 1.85 -16.37
C VAL A 2 12.10 1.62 -17.28
N ASP A 3 12.95 0.62 -16.97
CA ASP A 3 14.13 0.29 -17.78
C ASP A 3 13.79 -0.12 -19.21
N PHE A 4 12.80 -1.01 -19.38
CA PHE A 4 12.35 -1.47 -20.69
C PHE A 4 11.77 -0.33 -21.51
N GLN A 5 10.88 0.48 -20.92
CA GLN A 5 10.24 1.60 -21.61
C GLN A 5 11.28 2.63 -22.06
N HIS A 6 12.22 2.99 -21.18
CA HIS A 6 13.34 3.85 -21.56
C HIS A 6 14.17 3.25 -22.71
N ALA A 7 14.56 1.99 -22.61
CA ALA A 7 15.38 1.35 -23.64
C ALA A 7 14.66 1.25 -24.99
N LEU A 8 13.37 0.90 -24.99
CA LEU A 8 12.52 0.80 -26.17
C LEU A 8 12.31 2.15 -26.84
N PHE A 9 11.99 3.20 -26.09
CA PHE A 9 11.75 4.53 -26.64
C PHE A 9 13.05 5.20 -27.11
N SER A 10 14.15 5.02 -26.37
CA SER A 10 15.45 5.52 -26.80
C SER A 10 15.95 4.86 -28.08
N SER A 11 15.72 3.55 -28.26
CA SER A 11 16.17 2.83 -29.47
C SER A 11 15.27 3.10 -30.67
N LEU A 12 13.94 3.10 -30.49
CA LEU A 12 12.99 3.12 -31.59
C LEU A 12 12.43 4.52 -31.87
N LEU A 13 12.00 5.24 -30.84
CA LEU A 13 11.46 6.59 -31.03
C LEU A 13 12.57 7.60 -31.35
N GLY A 14 13.79 7.38 -30.84
CA GLY A 14 14.98 8.12 -31.25
C GLY A 14 15.16 8.08 -32.77
N ILE A 15 15.14 6.87 -33.36
CA ILE A 15 15.26 6.66 -34.81
C ILE A 15 14.03 7.17 -35.57
N MET A 16 12.81 6.97 -35.05
CA MET A 16 11.59 7.44 -35.72
C MET A 16 11.46 8.97 -35.75
N LEU A 17 12.06 9.67 -34.78
CA LEU A 17 12.00 11.12 -34.67
C LEU A 17 13.28 11.82 -35.16
N GLU A 18 14.33 11.09 -35.56
CA GLU A 18 15.57 11.64 -36.14
C GLU A 18 15.32 12.59 -37.33
N ASP A 19 14.21 12.38 -38.02
CA ASP A 19 13.78 13.13 -39.21
C ASP A 19 12.89 14.35 -38.90
N THR A 20 12.70 14.63 -37.60
CA THR A 20 12.06 15.83 -37.06
C THR A 20 13.14 16.60 -36.31
N GLU A 21 13.26 17.92 -36.51
CA GLU A 21 14.33 18.75 -35.90
C GLU A 21 14.33 18.79 -34.34
N LYS A 22 13.55 17.94 -33.68
CA LYS A 22 13.40 17.86 -32.23
C LYS A 22 13.94 16.53 -31.71
N ARG A 23 15.21 16.52 -31.31
CA ARG A 23 15.81 15.42 -30.56
C ARG A 23 15.23 15.40 -29.15
N ILE A 24 14.50 14.34 -28.79
CA ILE A 24 13.94 14.15 -27.45
C ILE A 24 14.94 13.35 -26.61
N ASP A 25 15.34 13.88 -25.47
CA ASP A 25 16.18 13.18 -24.50
C ASP A 25 15.32 12.28 -23.58
N PHE A 26 15.39 10.97 -23.79
CA PHE A 26 14.70 10.00 -22.94
C PHE A 26 15.57 9.64 -21.74
N VAL A 27 15.00 9.72 -20.54
CA VAL A 27 15.71 9.47 -19.28
C VAL A 27 14.86 8.64 -18.32
N LYS A 28 15.50 7.96 -17.36
CA LYS A 28 14.82 7.05 -16.42
C LYS A 28 15.16 7.32 -14.95
N LEU A 29 14.16 7.17 -14.07
CA LEU A 29 14.34 7.34 -12.63
C LEU A 29 13.46 6.37 -11.83
N HIS A 30 14.07 5.47 -11.06
CA HIS A 30 13.35 4.52 -10.20
C HIS A 30 14.15 4.15 -8.94
N GLY A 31 13.51 3.45 -8.00
CA GLY A 31 14.05 3.24 -6.64
C GLY A 31 15.28 2.35 -6.55
N GLU A 32 15.51 1.48 -7.54
CA GLU A 32 16.67 0.58 -7.59
C GLU A 32 17.95 1.26 -8.10
N MET A 33 17.86 2.51 -8.56
CA MET A 33 19.03 3.28 -9.01
C MET A 33 19.81 3.84 -7.82
N SER A 34 21.15 3.90 -7.95
CA SER A 34 21.99 4.51 -6.92
C SER A 34 21.62 5.98 -6.72
N GLN A 35 21.87 6.51 -5.53
CA GLN A 35 21.56 7.92 -5.23
C GLN A 35 22.36 8.89 -6.11
N HIS A 36 23.59 8.50 -6.48
CA HIS A 36 24.44 9.27 -7.40
C HIS A 36 23.82 9.33 -8.80
N ASP A 37 23.46 8.18 -9.38
CA ASP A 37 22.87 8.10 -10.72
C ASP A 37 21.52 8.84 -10.77
N ARG A 38 20.72 8.75 -9.70
CA ARG A 38 19.45 9.49 -9.61
C ARG A 38 19.66 10.99 -9.67
N ALA A 39 20.66 11.53 -8.96
CA ALA A 39 20.96 12.95 -8.97
C ALA A 39 21.46 13.42 -10.35
N GLU A 40 22.30 12.62 -11.01
CA GLU A 40 22.82 12.92 -12.35
C GLU A 40 21.69 12.95 -13.39
N VAL A 41 20.87 11.90 -13.44
CA VAL A 41 19.76 11.81 -14.40
C VAL A 41 18.72 12.91 -14.17
N PHE A 42 18.45 13.24 -12.90
CA PHE A 42 17.53 14.32 -12.55
C PHE A 42 18.04 15.67 -13.05
N ASN A 43 19.33 15.97 -12.88
CA ASN A 43 19.92 17.21 -13.38
C ASN A 43 19.92 17.27 -14.91
N ARG A 44 20.22 16.15 -15.58
CA ARG A 44 20.14 16.04 -17.04
C ARG A 44 18.73 16.32 -17.56
N PHE A 45 17.71 15.75 -16.93
CA PHE A 45 16.32 16.03 -17.30
C PHE A 45 15.95 17.50 -17.09
N ARG A 46 16.43 18.08 -15.98
CA ARG A 46 16.19 19.47 -15.61
C ARG A 46 16.77 20.46 -16.62
N GLU A 47 17.90 20.12 -17.23
CA GLU A 47 18.64 20.96 -18.17
C GLU A 47 18.25 20.70 -19.63
N ALA A 48 17.50 19.63 -19.90
CA ALA A 48 17.03 19.30 -21.24
C ALA A 48 15.97 20.30 -21.73
N THR A 49 16.15 20.80 -22.95
CA THR A 49 15.16 21.65 -23.63
C THR A 49 13.99 20.87 -24.21
N SER A 50 14.21 19.59 -24.51
CA SER A 50 13.18 18.63 -24.92
C SER A 50 13.57 17.25 -24.42
N GLY A 51 12.79 16.72 -23.48
CA GLY A 51 13.07 15.41 -22.89
C GLY A 51 11.82 14.75 -22.31
N ALA A 52 11.91 13.45 -22.09
CA ALA A 52 10.87 12.64 -21.48
C ALA A 52 11.45 11.76 -20.37
N LEU A 53 10.91 11.91 -19.16
CA LEU A 53 11.32 11.15 -17.98
C LEU A 53 10.36 10.00 -17.70
N PHE A 54 10.86 8.78 -17.75
CA PHE A 54 10.17 7.59 -17.26
C PHE A 54 10.47 7.42 -15.77
N THR A 55 9.43 7.43 -14.94
CA THR A 55 9.60 7.36 -13.49
C THR A 55 8.52 6.55 -12.80
N THR A 56 8.89 5.93 -11.69
CA THR A 56 7.96 5.42 -10.67
C THR A 56 7.59 6.56 -9.71
N ASP A 57 6.86 6.25 -8.63
CA ASP A 57 6.43 7.26 -7.63
C ASP A 57 7.56 7.89 -6.82
N VAL A 58 8.82 7.52 -7.09
CA VAL A 58 10.02 8.14 -6.50
C VAL A 58 10.07 9.66 -6.74
N THR A 59 9.46 10.16 -7.82
CA THR A 59 9.41 11.61 -8.13
C THR A 59 8.08 12.27 -7.76
N SER A 60 7.12 11.52 -7.19
CA SER A 60 5.77 12.02 -6.90
C SER A 60 5.75 13.09 -5.80
N ARG A 61 6.70 13.04 -4.84
CA ARG A 61 6.78 13.95 -3.68
C ARG A 61 8.16 14.57 -3.51
N GLY A 62 8.21 15.77 -2.93
CA GLY A 62 9.45 16.39 -2.42
C GLY A 62 10.48 16.91 -3.44
N GLN A 63 10.48 16.46 -4.69
CA GLN A 63 11.46 16.92 -5.69
C GLN A 63 10.87 17.96 -6.65
N TYR A 64 11.53 19.12 -6.75
CA TYR A 64 11.15 20.18 -7.66
C TYR A 64 11.69 19.90 -9.07
N VAL A 65 10.79 19.59 -9.99
CA VAL A 65 11.08 19.45 -11.43
C VAL A 65 10.58 20.72 -12.13
N PRO A 66 11.43 21.54 -12.75
CA PRO A 66 11.00 22.73 -13.47
C PRO A 66 10.26 22.38 -14.79
N GLN A 67 9.32 23.26 -15.17
CA GLN A 67 8.58 23.33 -16.45
C GLN A 67 8.20 22.00 -17.13
N VAL A 68 7.51 21.09 -16.41
CA VAL A 68 6.90 19.91 -17.04
C VAL A 68 5.60 20.31 -17.74
N ASP A 69 5.51 20.17 -19.05
CA ASP A 69 4.31 20.53 -19.85
C ASP A 69 3.19 19.47 -19.79
N LEU A 70 3.58 18.19 -19.75
CA LEU A 70 2.67 17.05 -19.85
C LEU A 70 3.07 15.95 -18.86
N ILE A 71 2.08 15.45 -18.12
CA ILE A 71 2.20 14.26 -17.28
C ILE A 71 1.30 13.18 -17.85
N VAL A 72 1.89 12.01 -18.11
CA VAL A 72 1.14 10.82 -18.52
C VAL A 72 1.21 9.80 -17.39
N GLN A 73 0.06 9.53 -16.77
CA GLN A 73 -0.08 8.50 -15.75
C GLN A 73 -0.57 7.21 -16.42
N CYS A 74 0.32 6.23 -16.53
CA CYS A 74 0.03 4.96 -17.20
C CYS A 74 -0.79 3.97 -16.34
N CYS A 75 -0.96 4.27 -15.05
CA CYS A 75 -1.74 3.46 -14.11
C CYS A 75 -2.49 4.38 -13.16
N VAL A 76 -3.66 3.93 -12.71
CA VAL A 76 -4.41 4.60 -11.65
C VAL A 76 -3.62 4.52 -10.35
N PRO A 77 -3.48 5.65 -9.61
CA PRO A 77 -2.84 5.61 -8.31
C PRO A 77 -3.67 4.79 -7.31
N LEU A 78 -2.99 4.15 -6.36
CA LEU A 78 -3.66 3.35 -5.33
C LEU A 78 -4.49 4.22 -4.37
N GLN A 79 -4.12 5.50 -4.26
CA GLN A 79 -4.80 6.50 -3.43
C GLN A 79 -5.04 7.79 -4.22
N PRO A 80 -6.20 8.46 -4.07
CA PRO A 80 -6.48 9.70 -4.82
C PRO A 80 -5.51 10.85 -4.50
N GLU A 81 -4.92 10.90 -3.31
CA GLU A 81 -3.91 11.88 -2.93
C GLU A 81 -2.67 11.80 -3.84
N GLU A 82 -2.32 10.59 -4.25
CA GLU A 82 -1.18 10.33 -5.10
C GLU A 82 -1.40 10.86 -6.53
N TYR A 83 -2.64 10.82 -7.04
CA TYR A 83 -3.01 11.50 -8.28
C TYR A 83 -2.63 12.99 -8.22
N VAL A 84 -3.00 13.67 -7.13
CA VAL A 84 -2.74 15.09 -6.93
C VAL A 84 -1.24 15.36 -6.83
N HIS A 85 -0.48 14.50 -6.14
CA HIS A 85 0.97 14.64 -6.03
C HIS A 85 1.69 14.48 -7.38
N ARG A 86 1.26 13.50 -8.18
CA ARG A 86 1.74 13.26 -9.56
C ARG A 86 1.37 14.45 -10.46
N ALA A 87 0.09 14.82 -10.52
CA ALA A 87 -0.41 15.96 -11.29
C ALA A 87 0.29 17.28 -10.92
N GLY A 88 0.56 17.48 -9.63
CA GLY A 88 1.24 18.66 -9.11
C GLY A 88 2.72 18.80 -9.49
N ARG A 89 3.27 17.95 -10.38
CA ARG A 89 4.58 18.18 -11.01
C ARG A 89 4.49 19.12 -12.23
N THR A 90 3.31 19.31 -12.81
CA THR A 90 3.05 20.26 -13.89
C THR A 90 2.34 21.51 -13.36
N ALA A 91 2.11 22.52 -14.21
CA ALA A 91 1.33 23.73 -13.91
C ALA A 91 1.76 24.48 -12.64
N ARG A 92 3.07 24.57 -12.36
CA ARG A 92 3.62 25.28 -11.20
C ARG A 92 3.86 26.76 -11.49
N ILE A 93 3.58 27.63 -10.51
CA ILE A 93 3.90 29.08 -10.55
C ILE A 93 3.37 29.75 -11.84
N GLY A 94 2.05 29.70 -12.05
CA GLY A 94 1.38 30.38 -13.17
C GLY A 94 1.55 29.72 -14.55
N ALA A 95 2.40 28.69 -14.67
CA ALA A 95 2.50 27.90 -15.89
C ALA A 95 1.25 27.03 -16.10
N LYS A 96 0.91 26.78 -17.36
CA LYS A 96 -0.14 25.81 -17.73
C LYS A 96 0.48 24.42 -17.88
N GLY A 97 -0.31 23.39 -17.60
CA GLY A 97 0.12 22.00 -17.64
C GLY A 97 -1.01 21.09 -18.08
N LYS A 98 -0.67 19.96 -18.69
CA LYS A 98 -1.64 18.92 -19.06
C LYS A 98 -1.35 17.64 -18.28
N VAL A 99 -2.41 16.99 -17.82
CA VAL A 99 -2.32 15.69 -17.16
C VAL A 99 -3.23 14.73 -17.92
N VAL A 100 -2.67 13.60 -18.34
CA VAL A 100 -3.38 12.52 -19.00
C VAL A 100 -3.31 11.31 -18.10
N LEU A 101 -4.47 10.73 -17.77
CA LEU A 101 -4.59 9.48 -17.04
C LEU A 101 -5.10 8.42 -18.01
N LEU A 102 -4.37 7.31 -18.13
CA LEU A 102 -4.82 6.14 -18.87
C LEU A 102 -5.60 5.24 -17.92
N LEU A 103 -6.83 4.90 -18.31
CA LEU A 103 -7.73 4.04 -17.56
C LEU A 103 -8.06 2.79 -18.36
N PHE A 104 -7.98 1.62 -17.72
CA PHE A 104 -8.58 0.41 -18.23
C PHE A 104 -10.11 0.44 -18.05
N PRO A 105 -10.89 -0.30 -18.86
CA PRO A 105 -12.33 -0.40 -18.68
C PRO A 105 -12.77 -0.86 -17.28
N SER A 106 -11.97 -1.69 -16.62
CA SER A 106 -12.20 -2.13 -15.23
C SER A 106 -11.95 -1.05 -14.17
N GLU A 107 -11.26 0.03 -14.54
CA GLU A 107 -10.85 1.10 -13.62
C GLU A 107 -11.77 2.33 -13.71
N VAL A 108 -12.82 2.28 -14.54
CA VAL A 108 -13.75 3.41 -14.76
C VAL A 108 -14.42 3.87 -13.45
N GLY A 109 -14.63 2.98 -12.48
CA GLY A 109 -15.16 3.32 -11.15
C GLY A 109 -14.29 4.31 -10.36
N PHE A 110 -13.00 4.47 -10.69
CA PHE A 110 -12.16 5.50 -10.08
C PHE A 110 -12.57 6.93 -10.45
N LEU A 111 -13.33 7.12 -11.54
CA LEU A 111 -13.86 8.43 -11.91
C LEU A 111 -14.80 8.98 -10.82
N ASP A 112 -15.57 8.11 -10.17
CA ASP A 112 -16.48 8.52 -9.08
C ASP A 112 -15.71 9.01 -7.86
N VAL A 113 -14.58 8.35 -7.54
CA VAL A 113 -13.69 8.73 -6.44
C VAL A 113 -13.04 10.09 -6.69
N PHE A 114 -12.64 10.37 -7.94
CA PHE A 114 -12.12 11.69 -8.31
C PHE A 114 -13.20 12.77 -8.29
N ALA A 115 -14.42 12.46 -8.73
CA ALA A 115 -15.54 13.38 -8.70
C ALA A 115 -15.91 13.81 -7.27
N GLN A 116 -15.89 12.87 -6.30
CA GLN A 116 -16.09 13.18 -4.87
C GLN A 116 -15.08 14.19 -4.31
N ARG A 117 -13.91 14.33 -4.95
CA ARG A 117 -12.84 15.26 -4.56
C ARG A 117 -12.77 16.49 -5.46
N ASN A 118 -13.82 16.77 -6.23
CA ASN A 118 -13.91 17.88 -7.18
C ASN A 118 -12.82 17.85 -8.27
N ILE A 119 -12.32 16.66 -8.62
CA ILE A 119 -11.41 16.47 -9.75
C ILE A 119 -12.26 16.06 -10.95
N GLN A 120 -12.37 16.94 -11.94
CA GLN A 120 -13.05 16.64 -13.20
C GLN A 120 -12.04 16.24 -14.28
N LEU A 121 -12.29 15.10 -14.92
CA LEU A 121 -11.47 14.59 -16.01
C LEU A 121 -12.29 14.60 -17.30
N ASP A 122 -11.72 15.20 -18.35
CA ASP A 122 -12.31 15.16 -19.68
C ASP A 122 -11.89 13.87 -20.39
N GLN A 123 -12.87 13.05 -20.79
CA GLN A 123 -12.58 11.84 -21.56
C GLN A 123 -12.11 12.21 -22.97
N TRP A 124 -10.98 11.63 -23.38
CA TRP A 124 -10.43 11.80 -24.73
C TRP A 124 -10.60 10.53 -25.56
N GLU A 125 -11.07 10.69 -26.80
CA GLU A 125 -11.19 9.57 -27.73
C GLU A 125 -9.80 9.19 -28.29
N LEU A 126 -9.35 7.97 -28.00
CA LEU A 126 -8.05 7.45 -28.42
C LEU A 126 -7.83 7.56 -29.93
N LYS A 127 -8.90 7.36 -30.73
CA LYS A 127 -8.89 7.46 -32.19
C LYS A 127 -8.40 8.84 -32.66
N GLY A 128 -8.79 9.92 -31.98
CA GLY A 128 -8.37 11.28 -32.30
C GLY A 128 -6.89 11.55 -31.99
N VAL A 129 -6.34 10.91 -30.95
CA VAL A 129 -4.91 10.98 -30.61
C VAL A 129 -4.09 10.21 -31.63
N LEU A 130 -4.53 8.98 -31.93
CA LEU A 130 -3.89 8.13 -32.93
C LEU A 130 -3.85 8.82 -34.30
N LEU A 131 -4.96 9.38 -34.80
CA LEU A 131 -4.96 10.13 -36.07
C LEU A 131 -3.87 11.22 -36.18
N LYS A 132 -3.51 11.89 -35.08
CA LYS A 132 -2.42 12.88 -35.06
C LYS A 132 -1.05 12.23 -35.16
N VAL A 133 -0.84 11.10 -34.48
CA VAL A 133 0.38 10.28 -34.60
C VAL A 133 0.54 9.74 -36.02
N PHE A 134 -0.57 9.38 -36.69
CA PHE A 134 -0.58 8.91 -38.07
C PHE A 134 -0.12 9.97 -39.08
N THR A 135 -0.30 11.25 -38.74
CA THR A 135 0.12 12.34 -39.63
C THR A 135 1.64 12.56 -39.59
N ILE A 136 2.36 11.95 -38.62
CA ILE A 136 3.82 12.08 -38.42
C ILE A 136 4.59 11.15 -39.39
N LYS A 137 4.36 11.35 -40.69
CA LYS A 137 5.02 10.75 -41.86
C LYS A 137 4.70 9.28 -42.17
N SER A 138 4.01 9.12 -43.30
CA SER A 138 3.84 7.88 -44.06
C SER A 138 5.15 7.20 -44.50
N GLN A 139 6.31 7.84 -44.33
CA GLN A 139 7.61 7.34 -44.78
C GLN A 139 8.15 6.17 -43.94
N ILE A 140 7.81 6.10 -42.65
CA ILE A 140 8.28 5.01 -41.76
C ILE A 140 7.56 3.70 -42.05
N LEU A 141 6.28 3.75 -42.46
CA LEU A 141 5.51 2.56 -42.85
C LEU A 141 5.89 2.07 -44.25
N GLU A 142 6.18 2.96 -45.20
CA GLU A 142 6.56 2.58 -46.56
C GLU A 142 7.88 1.79 -46.65
N ALA A 143 8.74 1.84 -45.61
CA ALA A 143 10.04 1.17 -45.59
C ALA A 143 10.05 -0.24 -44.96
N ARG A 144 8.97 -0.67 -44.27
CA ARG A 144 8.99 -1.91 -43.47
C ARG A 144 7.75 -2.82 -43.61
N THR A 145 6.77 -2.46 -44.43
CA THR A 145 5.69 -3.37 -44.89
C THR A 145 5.97 -3.89 -46.30
N ASP A 146 5.42 -5.08 -46.65
CA ASP A 146 5.60 -5.70 -47.97
C ASP A 146 5.41 -4.70 -49.14
N PRO A 147 6.20 -4.80 -50.22
CA PRO A 147 6.13 -3.87 -51.34
C PRO A 147 4.75 -3.97 -52.02
N GLY A 148 3.88 -2.99 -51.74
CA GLY A 148 2.60 -2.80 -52.47
C GLY A 148 1.34 -2.62 -51.61
N GLN A 149 1.40 -2.82 -50.30
CA GLN A 149 0.21 -2.72 -49.44
C GLN A 149 0.27 -1.49 -48.53
N LYS A 150 -0.20 -0.34 -49.03
CA LYS A 150 -0.33 0.88 -48.20
C LYS A 150 -1.43 0.66 -47.14
N PRO A 151 -1.19 0.98 -45.87
CA PRO A 151 -2.23 0.96 -44.82
C PRO A 151 -3.40 1.86 -45.24
N LYS A 152 -4.63 1.35 -45.24
CA LYS A 152 -5.83 2.12 -45.65
C LYS A 152 -6.73 2.48 -44.46
N THR A 153 -6.65 1.71 -43.38
CA THR A 153 -7.45 1.86 -42.17
C THR A 153 -6.59 2.21 -40.95
N MET A 154 -7.25 2.66 -39.86
CA MET A 154 -6.61 2.93 -38.57
C MET A 154 -5.97 1.64 -38.02
N GLU A 155 -6.68 0.54 -38.16
CA GLU A 155 -6.30 -0.79 -37.72
C GLU A 155 -5.03 -1.28 -38.44
N ASP A 156 -4.94 -1.07 -39.76
CA ASP A 156 -3.76 -1.43 -40.56
C ASP A 156 -2.49 -0.73 -40.07
N PHE A 157 -2.59 0.55 -39.72
CA PHE A 157 -1.46 1.32 -39.23
C PHE A 157 -1.07 0.92 -37.81
N VAL A 158 -2.05 0.72 -36.92
CA VAL A 158 -1.76 0.25 -35.55
C VAL A 158 -1.08 -1.11 -35.60
N ALA A 159 -1.54 -2.01 -36.47
CA ALA A 159 -0.90 -3.30 -36.71
C ALA A 159 0.53 -3.15 -37.25
N ALA A 160 0.74 -2.27 -38.22
CA ALA A 160 2.07 -2.02 -38.77
C ALA A 160 3.03 -1.36 -37.75
N LEU A 161 2.54 -0.43 -36.93
CA LEU A 161 3.30 0.17 -35.83
C LEU A 161 3.71 -0.91 -34.83
N GLN A 162 2.75 -1.74 -34.40
CA GLN A 162 2.99 -2.88 -33.51
C GLN A 162 4.08 -3.82 -34.07
N LEU A 163 4.07 -4.11 -35.37
CA LEU A 163 5.12 -4.92 -36.02
C LEU A 163 6.51 -4.26 -35.97
N ILE A 164 6.60 -2.94 -36.08
CA ILE A 164 7.88 -2.20 -35.98
C ILE A 164 8.44 -2.36 -34.57
N PHE A 165 7.63 -2.13 -33.53
CA PHE A 165 8.02 -2.31 -32.14
C PHE A 165 8.43 -3.76 -31.83
N GLU A 166 7.66 -4.74 -32.30
CA GLU A 166 8.00 -6.17 -32.14
C GLU A 166 9.28 -6.56 -32.89
N SER A 167 9.52 -6.00 -34.08
CA SER A 167 10.73 -6.25 -34.85
C SER A 167 11.96 -5.75 -34.11
N GLU A 168 11.88 -4.57 -33.49
CA GLU A 168 13.01 -3.98 -32.77
C GLU A 168 13.33 -4.75 -31.48
N VAL A 169 12.31 -5.11 -30.69
CA VAL A 169 12.49 -5.97 -29.50
C VAL A 169 13.03 -7.36 -29.87
N CYS A 170 12.68 -7.88 -31.05
CA CYS A 170 13.18 -9.17 -31.52
C CYS A 170 14.67 -9.12 -31.95
N LYS A 171 15.15 -7.99 -32.48
CA LYS A 171 16.54 -7.84 -32.92
C LYS A 171 17.52 -7.72 -31.77
N GLU A 172 17.14 -7.03 -30.70
CA GLU A 172 18.04 -6.73 -29.59
C GLU A 172 17.77 -7.63 -28.38
N ALA A 173 18.69 -8.57 -28.12
CA ALA A 173 18.56 -9.56 -27.05
C ALA A 173 18.39 -8.93 -25.66
N ALA A 174 19.02 -7.78 -25.41
CA ALA A 174 18.89 -7.04 -24.16
C ALA A 174 17.47 -6.48 -23.97
N LEU A 175 16.90 -5.84 -25.00
CA LEU A 175 15.50 -5.38 -24.99
C LEU A 175 14.54 -6.56 -24.84
N GLN A 176 14.77 -7.68 -25.54
CA GLN A 176 13.95 -8.87 -25.43
C GLN A 176 13.94 -9.44 -23.99
N ALA A 177 15.11 -9.47 -23.33
CA ALA A 177 15.23 -9.92 -21.95
C ALA A 177 14.49 -8.99 -20.98
N MET A 178 14.62 -7.67 -21.17
CA MET A 178 13.89 -6.66 -20.39
C MET A 178 12.37 -6.77 -20.60
N ALA A 179 11.91 -6.94 -21.85
CA ALA A 179 10.50 -7.14 -22.19
C ALA A 179 9.92 -8.38 -21.51
N LYS A 180 10.65 -9.51 -21.53
CA LYS A 180 10.25 -10.75 -20.86
C LYS A 180 10.21 -10.58 -19.34
N LYS A 181 11.22 -9.95 -18.74
CA LYS A 181 11.27 -9.67 -17.30
C LYS A 181 10.07 -8.83 -16.86
N ASP A 182 9.75 -7.78 -17.62
CA ASP A 182 8.65 -6.88 -17.31
C ASP A 182 7.28 -7.51 -17.51
N PHE A 183 7.07 -8.24 -18.61
CA PHE A 183 5.87 -9.05 -18.83
C PHE A 183 5.63 -10.00 -17.66
N LEU A 184 6.66 -10.75 -17.26
CA LEU A 184 6.56 -11.69 -16.14
C LEU A 184 6.30 -10.96 -14.82
N SER A 185 6.92 -9.80 -14.57
CA SER A 185 6.65 -8.98 -13.39
C SER A 185 5.19 -8.51 -13.34
N HIS A 186 4.64 -8.08 -14.47
CA HIS A 186 3.25 -7.62 -14.56
C HIS A 186 2.25 -8.77 -14.41
N VAL A 187 2.53 -9.94 -14.99
CA VAL A 187 1.74 -11.15 -14.75
C VAL A 187 1.82 -11.55 -13.28
N ARG A 188 3.00 -11.46 -12.64
CA ARG A 188 3.18 -11.76 -11.20
C ARG A 188 2.41 -10.81 -10.29
N SER A 189 2.31 -9.52 -10.66
CA SER A 189 1.56 -8.51 -9.88
C SER A 189 0.04 -8.65 -10.06
N HIS A 190 -0.41 -9.18 -11.20
CA HIS A 190 -1.83 -9.43 -11.49
C HIS A 190 -2.29 -10.85 -11.14
N ALA A 191 -1.37 -11.77 -10.78
CA ALA A 191 -1.71 -13.11 -10.30
C ALA A 191 -2.55 -13.09 -9.00
N SER A 192 -2.63 -11.94 -8.34
CA SER A 192 -3.41 -11.68 -7.13
C SER A 192 -4.86 -11.21 -7.42
N TYR A 193 -5.25 -11.05 -8.69
CA TYR A 193 -6.62 -10.73 -9.13
C TYR A 193 -7.06 -11.71 -10.23
N PRO A 194 -8.23 -12.35 -10.15
CA PRO A 194 -8.74 -13.16 -11.26
C PRO A 194 -9.25 -12.22 -12.37
N LEU A 195 -8.35 -11.78 -13.24
CA LEU A 195 -8.76 -11.24 -14.55
C LEU A 195 -9.19 -12.42 -15.41
N ALA A 196 -10.43 -12.88 -15.24
CA ALA A 196 -11.03 -13.98 -16.00
C ALA A 196 -11.23 -13.66 -17.51
N ALA A 197 -10.53 -12.66 -18.06
CA ALA A 197 -10.73 -12.18 -19.43
C ALA A 197 -9.44 -11.71 -20.15
N LEU A 198 -8.24 -11.85 -19.57
CA LEU A 198 -7.02 -11.38 -20.22
C LEU A 198 -6.25 -12.52 -20.90
N HIS A 199 -6.39 -12.66 -22.22
CA HIS A 199 -5.57 -13.57 -23.01
C HIS A 199 -4.09 -13.16 -22.92
N LEU A 200 -3.23 -14.00 -22.32
CA LEU A 200 -1.82 -13.69 -22.09
C LEU A 200 -1.05 -13.32 -23.37
N GLY A 201 -1.52 -13.80 -24.53
CA GLY A 201 -0.98 -13.37 -25.82
C GLY A 201 -1.24 -11.90 -26.15
N HIS A 202 -2.41 -11.35 -25.79
CA HIS A 202 -2.69 -9.93 -25.97
C HIS A 202 -1.86 -9.07 -25.01
N LEU A 203 -1.65 -9.55 -23.78
CA LEU A 203 -0.76 -8.88 -22.83
C LEU A 203 0.69 -8.92 -23.31
N ALA A 204 1.18 -10.04 -23.84
CA ALA A 204 2.52 -10.16 -24.38
C ALA A 204 2.78 -9.15 -25.52
N LYS A 205 1.77 -8.89 -26.35
CA LYS A 205 1.82 -7.86 -27.40
C LYS A 205 2.04 -6.44 -26.85
N ALA A 206 1.53 -6.12 -25.67
CA ALA A 206 1.79 -4.83 -25.01
C ALA A 206 3.26 -4.64 -24.59
N TYR A 207 4.02 -5.73 -24.45
CA TYR A 207 5.47 -5.73 -24.22
C TYR A 207 6.26 -5.97 -25.52
N CYS A 208 5.61 -5.85 -26.68
CA CYS A 208 6.18 -6.06 -28.00
C CYS A 208 6.74 -7.48 -28.21
N LEU A 209 6.17 -8.47 -27.53
CA LEU A 209 6.55 -9.88 -27.64
C LEU A 209 5.65 -10.57 -28.67
N ARG A 210 6.28 -11.23 -29.65
CA ARG A 210 5.57 -11.97 -30.72
C ARG A 210 4.86 -13.22 -30.21
N GLU A 211 5.46 -13.85 -29.21
CA GLU A 211 4.95 -15.03 -28.53
C GLU A 211 4.82 -14.70 -27.05
N THR A 212 3.78 -15.23 -26.41
CA THR A 212 3.69 -15.23 -24.95
C THR A 212 4.93 -15.95 -24.43
N PRO A 213 5.77 -15.32 -23.60
CA PRO A 213 6.85 -16.03 -22.95
C PRO A 213 6.27 -17.17 -22.12
N SER A 214 6.31 -18.38 -22.64
CA SER A 214 6.41 -19.57 -21.80
C SER A 214 7.70 -19.37 -21.01
N THR A 215 7.57 -19.39 -19.68
CA THR A 215 8.64 -19.03 -18.72
C THR A 215 10.03 -19.43 -19.22
N LEU A 216 10.94 -18.45 -19.33
CA LEU A 216 12.30 -18.59 -19.87
C LEU A 216 12.90 -19.99 -19.65
N GLY A 217 13.09 -20.75 -20.74
CA GLY A 217 13.83 -22.01 -20.65
C GLY A 217 13.62 -23.01 -21.78
N ALA A 218 13.53 -22.57 -23.04
CA ALA A 218 13.42 -23.51 -24.17
C ALA A 218 14.27 -23.12 -25.39
N GLN A 219 15.40 -22.42 -25.23
CA GLN A 219 16.39 -22.31 -26.33
C GLN A 219 17.83 -22.22 -25.80
N THR A 220 18.36 -23.33 -25.31
CA THR A 220 19.80 -23.61 -25.43
C THR A 220 19.98 -25.09 -25.75
N SER A 221 20.83 -25.40 -26.72
CA SER A 221 21.04 -26.76 -27.19
C SER A 221 21.58 -27.65 -26.05
N PRO A 222 21.16 -28.93 -25.92
CA PRO A 222 21.58 -29.83 -24.84
C PRO A 222 23.10 -30.09 -24.73
N ARG A 223 23.90 -29.66 -25.72
CA ARG A 223 25.35 -29.87 -25.75
C ARG A 223 26.15 -28.73 -25.11
N GLU A 224 25.69 -27.50 -25.22
CA GLU A 224 26.44 -26.33 -24.69
C GLU A 224 26.20 -26.14 -23.17
N ALA A 225 25.00 -26.47 -22.69
CA ALA A 225 24.67 -26.44 -21.25
C ALA A 225 25.51 -27.43 -20.42
N ARG A 226 25.87 -28.60 -20.98
CA ARG A 226 26.74 -29.57 -20.30
C ARG A 226 28.16 -29.06 -20.10
N HIS A 227 28.64 -28.17 -20.98
CA HIS A 227 29.99 -27.62 -20.87
C HIS A 227 30.05 -26.46 -19.86
N ALA A 228 29.04 -25.57 -19.87
CA ALA A 228 28.97 -24.42 -18.96
C ALA A 228 28.66 -24.80 -17.50
N PHE A 229 28.00 -25.94 -17.26
CA PHE A 229 27.68 -26.38 -15.90
C PHE A 229 28.81 -27.19 -15.22
N ARG A 230 29.73 -27.76 -16.01
CA ARG A 230 30.88 -28.49 -15.45
C ARG A 230 31.86 -27.55 -14.73
N THR A 231 31.88 -26.28 -15.11
CA THR A 231 32.70 -25.21 -14.49
C THR A 231 32.05 -24.58 -13.26
N ARG A 232 30.72 -24.68 -13.07
CA ARG A 232 30.02 -24.10 -11.89
C ARG A 232 29.87 -25.03 -10.69
N LYS A 233 30.19 -26.32 -10.82
CA LYS A 233 30.16 -27.30 -9.72
C LYS A 233 31.26 -27.08 -8.64
N GLN A 234 32.05 -26.00 -8.76
CA GLN A 234 33.10 -25.63 -7.79
C GLN A 234 32.66 -24.56 -6.78
N ALA A 235 31.50 -23.92 -6.95
CA ALA A 235 30.97 -22.96 -5.98
C ALA A 235 29.70 -23.54 -5.35
N GLY A 236 29.81 -24.00 -4.10
CA GLY A 236 28.73 -24.65 -3.37
C GLY A 236 27.60 -23.70 -2.98
N GLU A 237 26.59 -23.57 -3.85
CA GLU A 237 25.33 -22.93 -3.51
C GLU A 237 24.32 -23.97 -3.01
N THR A 238 23.89 -23.81 -1.76
CA THR A 238 22.84 -24.57 -1.09
C THR A 238 21.46 -24.13 -1.59
N CYS A 239 20.67 -25.06 -2.13
CA CYS A 239 19.26 -24.82 -2.43
C CYS A 239 18.42 -24.95 -1.13
N GLU A 240 17.78 -23.88 -0.69
CA GLU A 240 16.66 -23.96 0.26
C GLU A 240 15.37 -24.26 -0.51
N ALA A 241 14.72 -25.37 -0.17
CA ALA A 241 13.47 -25.80 -0.78
C ALA A 241 12.29 -25.17 -0.03
N THR A 242 11.78 -24.03 -0.50
CA THR A 242 10.46 -23.54 -0.07
C THR A 242 9.39 -24.18 -0.96
N ARG A 243 8.61 -25.13 -0.42
CA ARG A 243 7.44 -25.75 -1.08
C ARG A 243 6.18 -24.91 -0.81
N GLU A 244 5.99 -23.82 -1.56
CA GLU A 244 4.74 -23.05 -1.52
C GLU A 244 4.09 -22.99 -2.91
N GLU A 245 2.93 -23.66 -3.04
CA GLU A 245 2.01 -23.60 -4.19
C GLU A 245 2.51 -24.19 -5.51
N TYR A 246 2.94 -25.44 -5.50
CA TYR A 246 2.92 -26.27 -6.71
C TYR A 246 2.35 -27.63 -6.33
N GLU A 247 1.07 -27.83 -6.63
CA GLU A 247 0.54 -29.19 -6.80
C GLU A 247 1.18 -29.76 -8.06
N ALA A 248 2.41 -30.24 -7.93
CA ALA A 248 3.01 -31.07 -8.95
C ALA A 248 2.04 -32.22 -9.21
N ALA A 249 1.80 -32.55 -10.49
CA ALA A 249 1.02 -33.72 -10.86
C ALA A 249 1.53 -35.02 -10.17
N ASN A 250 2.80 -35.02 -9.72
CA ASN A 250 3.32 -35.97 -8.78
C ASN A 250 4.08 -35.26 -7.61
N PRO A 251 3.59 -35.33 -6.36
CA PRO A 251 4.24 -34.69 -5.19
C PRO A 251 5.61 -35.30 -4.83
N CYS A 252 5.93 -36.46 -5.39
CA CYS A 252 7.16 -37.19 -5.11
C CYS A 252 8.30 -36.93 -6.09
N GLU A 253 8.16 -35.97 -6.99
CA GLU A 253 9.25 -35.43 -7.79
C GLU A 253 10.01 -34.32 -7.04
N LEU A 254 11.33 -34.24 -7.22
CA LEU A 254 12.14 -33.20 -6.59
C LEU A 254 12.11 -31.95 -7.46
N ASN A 255 11.17 -31.08 -7.14
CA ASN A 255 10.97 -29.79 -7.78
C ASN A 255 11.42 -28.68 -6.81
N CYS A 256 12.39 -27.86 -7.22
CA CYS A 256 12.89 -26.75 -6.40
C CYS A 256 12.56 -25.42 -7.06
N ARG A 257 12.10 -24.46 -6.26
CA ARG A 257 11.85 -23.08 -6.66
C ARG A 257 13.07 -22.22 -6.25
N PRO A 258 13.80 -21.62 -7.20
CA PRO A 258 14.83 -20.64 -6.86
C PRO A 258 14.23 -19.46 -6.06
N GLU A 259 14.98 -18.94 -5.09
CA GLU A 259 14.55 -17.82 -4.27
C GLU A 259 14.25 -16.59 -5.16
N GLY A 260 13.05 -16.01 -5.01
CA GLY A 260 12.58 -14.88 -5.85
C GLY A 260 11.94 -15.26 -7.19
N GLU A 261 11.92 -16.55 -7.56
CA GLU A 261 11.28 -17.04 -8.78
C GLU A 261 9.96 -17.79 -8.49
N ARG A 262 9.08 -17.91 -9.49
CA ARG A 262 7.78 -18.62 -9.37
C ARG A 262 7.69 -19.92 -10.18
N PHE A 263 8.81 -20.38 -10.73
CA PHE A 263 8.88 -21.63 -11.48
C PHE A 263 9.73 -22.65 -10.75
N TYR A 264 9.39 -23.92 -10.95
CA TYR A 264 10.03 -25.05 -10.31
C TYR A 264 10.94 -25.75 -11.31
N TYR A 265 12.19 -26.00 -10.93
CA TYR A 265 13.05 -26.89 -11.68
C TYR A 265 12.95 -28.30 -11.11
N ARG A 266 12.71 -29.26 -12.00
CA ARG A 266 12.83 -30.68 -11.65
C ARG A 266 14.29 -31.06 -11.56
N HIS A 267 14.81 -31.17 -10.34
CA HIS A 267 16.16 -31.62 -10.05
C HIS A 267 16.28 -33.14 -10.13
N SER A 268 15.22 -33.87 -9.78
CA SER A 268 15.19 -35.34 -9.83
C SER A 268 13.78 -35.84 -10.14
N PRO A 269 13.62 -36.92 -10.94
CA PRO A 269 12.33 -37.56 -11.18
C PRO A 269 11.75 -38.26 -9.94
N LYS A 270 12.54 -38.40 -8.86
CA LYS A 270 12.06 -38.91 -7.57
C LYS A 270 12.80 -38.24 -6.42
N THR A 271 12.05 -37.93 -5.36
CA THR A 271 12.56 -37.57 -4.05
C THR A 271 13.14 -38.80 -3.34
N ILE A 272 13.85 -38.57 -2.23
CA ILE A 272 14.36 -39.66 -1.41
C ILE A 272 13.17 -40.36 -0.73
N ASP A 273 13.20 -41.70 -0.68
CA ASP A 273 12.16 -42.47 -0.02
C ASP A 273 11.98 -42.01 1.44
N GLY A 274 10.73 -41.81 1.87
CA GLY A 274 10.39 -41.25 3.18
C GLY A 274 10.14 -39.74 3.21
N THR A 275 10.36 -39.01 2.10
CA THR A 275 9.97 -37.58 1.98
C THR A 275 8.45 -37.43 2.06
N ARG A 276 7.92 -36.46 2.80
CA ARG A 276 6.46 -36.20 2.84
C ARG A 276 5.93 -35.78 1.48
N CYS A 277 4.76 -36.30 1.13
CA CYS A 277 4.08 -35.92 -0.11
C CYS A 277 3.52 -34.50 -0.04
N HIS A 278 2.86 -34.17 1.07
CA HIS A 278 2.10 -32.93 1.24
C HIS A 278 2.54 -32.20 2.53
N ASP A 279 2.40 -30.88 2.52
CA ASP A 279 2.71 -30.00 3.67
C ASP A 279 1.44 -29.64 4.49
N ASP A 280 0.34 -30.36 4.24
CA ASP A 280 -0.99 -30.25 4.88
C ASP A 280 -1.08 -31.02 6.22
N GLY A 281 0.02 -31.63 6.65
CA GLY A 281 0.05 -32.47 7.86
C GLY A 281 -0.30 -33.94 7.62
N SER A 282 -0.52 -34.35 6.37
CA SER A 282 -0.59 -35.77 5.99
C SER A 282 0.70 -36.52 6.38
N LEU A 283 0.55 -37.79 6.75
CA LEU A 283 1.67 -38.69 7.04
C LEU A 283 2.21 -39.38 5.78
N ASP A 284 1.58 -39.19 4.63
CA ASP A 284 1.91 -39.89 3.39
C ASP A 284 3.33 -39.57 2.94
N VAL A 285 4.02 -40.61 2.49
CA VAL A 285 5.45 -40.55 2.13
C VAL A 285 5.70 -41.03 0.71
N CYS A 286 6.70 -40.44 0.10
CA CYS A 286 7.19 -40.85 -1.21
C CYS A 286 8.00 -42.14 -1.11
N ILE A 287 7.66 -43.13 -1.94
CA ILE A 287 8.41 -44.37 -2.12
C ILE A 287 8.51 -44.66 -3.61
N ASN A 288 9.73 -44.80 -4.12
CA ASN A 288 10.00 -45.01 -5.55
C ASN A 288 9.32 -43.98 -6.47
N GLY A 289 9.17 -42.74 -5.99
CA GLY A 289 8.53 -41.66 -6.76
C GLY A 289 7.00 -41.72 -6.81
N ALA A 290 6.36 -42.61 -6.04
CA ALA A 290 4.92 -42.63 -5.82
C ALA A 290 4.59 -42.20 -4.39
N CYS A 291 3.50 -41.45 -4.20
CA CYS A 291 3.02 -41.12 -2.86
C CYS A 291 2.25 -42.31 -2.28
N MET A 292 2.70 -42.79 -1.11
CA MET A 292 2.15 -43.96 -0.45
C MET A 292 1.47 -43.55 0.86
N PRO A 293 0.26 -44.06 1.15
CA PRO A 293 -0.49 -43.69 2.34
C PRO A 293 0.18 -44.23 3.61
N VAL A 294 0.17 -43.44 4.68
CA VAL A 294 0.70 -43.84 5.99
C VAL A 294 -0.35 -43.59 7.07
N GLY A 295 -0.68 -44.64 7.82
CA GLY A 295 -1.59 -44.53 8.95
C GLY A 295 -0.99 -43.72 10.10
N CYS A 296 -1.85 -43.27 11.02
CA CYS A 296 -1.46 -42.53 12.22
C CYS A 296 -0.46 -43.28 13.13
N ASP A 297 -0.37 -44.60 12.97
CA ASP A 297 0.55 -45.50 13.66
C ASP A 297 1.94 -45.52 13.01
N LYS A 298 2.15 -44.67 11.99
CA LYS A 298 3.38 -44.52 11.20
C LYS A 298 3.71 -45.76 10.37
N MET A 299 2.70 -46.58 10.07
CA MET A 299 2.85 -47.78 9.26
C MET A 299 2.38 -47.52 7.82
N LEU A 300 3.21 -47.90 6.85
CA LEU A 300 2.93 -47.76 5.42
C LEU A 300 1.76 -48.66 5.00
N GLY A 301 0.76 -48.10 4.32
CA GLY A 301 -0.44 -48.82 3.90
C GLY A 301 -1.39 -49.22 5.05
N SER A 302 -1.18 -48.65 6.24
CA SER A 302 -2.09 -48.82 7.37
C SER A 302 -3.28 -47.88 7.25
N ASP A 303 -4.49 -48.41 7.41
CA ASP A 303 -5.73 -47.63 7.43
C ASP A 303 -6.02 -47.01 8.80
N ALA A 304 -5.02 -46.94 9.69
CA ALA A 304 -5.16 -46.35 11.00
C ALA A 304 -5.35 -44.82 10.88
N VAL A 305 -6.47 -44.31 11.39
CA VAL A 305 -6.80 -42.87 11.38
C VAL A 305 -6.78 -42.33 12.81
N GLU A 306 -6.48 -41.05 12.95
CA GLU A 306 -6.62 -40.34 14.21
C GLU A 306 -8.10 -40.06 14.53
N ASP A 307 -8.44 -40.01 15.81
CA ASP A 307 -9.73 -39.49 16.25
C ASP A 307 -9.77 -37.94 16.22
N LYS A 308 -10.92 -37.35 16.59
CA LYS A 308 -11.08 -35.89 16.72
C LYS A 308 -10.10 -35.24 17.71
N CYS A 309 -9.47 -36.04 18.58
CA CYS A 309 -8.51 -35.61 19.59
C CYS A 309 -7.05 -35.74 19.11
N ARG A 310 -6.83 -36.06 17.82
CA ARG A 310 -5.52 -36.33 17.23
C ARG A 310 -4.81 -37.53 17.88
N LYS A 311 -5.56 -38.47 18.46
CA LYS A 311 -5.03 -39.73 19.00
C LYS A 311 -5.19 -40.83 17.97
N CYS A 312 -4.08 -41.47 17.61
CA CYS A 312 -4.10 -42.57 16.66
C CYS A 312 -4.93 -43.75 17.17
N ARG A 313 -5.88 -44.24 16.36
CA ARG A 313 -6.87 -45.27 16.75
C ARG A 313 -7.59 -44.94 18.06
N GLY A 314 -7.75 -43.65 18.34
CA GLY A 314 -8.47 -43.19 19.50
C GLY A 314 -9.98 -43.40 19.36
N ASP A 315 -10.66 -43.35 20.48
CA ASP A 315 -12.11 -43.51 20.60
C ASP A 315 -12.84 -42.15 20.72
N GLY A 316 -12.11 -41.04 20.63
CA GLY A 316 -12.64 -39.69 20.78
C GLY A 316 -12.92 -39.26 22.22
N THR A 317 -12.55 -40.06 23.23
CA THR A 317 -12.88 -39.77 24.65
C THR A 317 -11.86 -38.85 25.35
N SER A 318 -10.71 -38.64 24.73
CA SER A 318 -9.60 -37.86 25.33
C SER A 318 -9.71 -36.35 25.17
N CYS A 319 -10.72 -35.88 24.43
CA CYS A 319 -11.04 -34.48 24.21
C CYS A 319 -12.55 -34.27 24.18
N SER A 320 -12.98 -33.03 24.30
CA SER A 320 -14.36 -32.60 24.08
C SER A 320 -14.43 -31.73 22.82
N THR A 321 -15.35 -32.03 21.92
CA THR A 321 -15.63 -31.19 20.75
C THR A 321 -16.61 -30.08 21.11
N ILE A 322 -16.28 -28.86 20.72
CA ILE A 322 -17.10 -27.66 20.83
C ILE A 322 -17.48 -27.24 19.42
N GLU A 323 -18.77 -27.04 19.19
CA GLU A 323 -19.32 -26.60 17.91
C GLU A 323 -20.44 -25.57 18.13
N GLY A 324 -20.67 -24.73 17.13
CA GLY A 324 -21.71 -23.71 17.21
C GLY A 324 -21.83 -22.86 15.96
N VAL A 325 -22.76 -21.92 16.03
CA VAL A 325 -23.01 -20.90 15.01
C VAL A 325 -22.96 -19.54 15.67
N PHE A 326 -22.22 -18.62 15.09
CA PHE A 326 -22.17 -17.22 15.48
C PHE A 326 -22.94 -16.38 14.46
N ASP A 327 -24.10 -15.84 14.85
CA ASP A 327 -25.05 -15.13 13.99
C ASP A 327 -25.55 -13.79 14.58
N LEU A 328 -24.82 -13.22 15.54
CA LEU A 328 -25.11 -11.90 16.10
C LEU A 328 -25.05 -10.80 15.02
N ASP A 329 -26.04 -9.90 15.03
CA ASP A 329 -26.22 -8.82 14.05
C ASP A 329 -26.01 -7.40 14.61
N ASN A 330 -25.80 -7.27 15.93
CA ASN A 330 -25.58 -6.00 16.63
C ASN A 330 -24.10 -5.62 16.79
N LEU A 331 -23.24 -6.04 15.85
CA LEU A 331 -21.80 -5.77 15.88
C LEU A 331 -21.48 -4.35 15.40
N GLU A 332 -20.41 -3.78 15.96
CA GLU A 332 -19.88 -2.48 15.50
C GLU A 332 -19.10 -2.68 14.20
N VAL A 333 -19.13 -1.70 13.29
CA VAL A 333 -18.34 -1.76 12.06
C VAL A 333 -16.85 -1.80 12.41
N GLY A 334 -16.13 -2.81 11.92
CA GLY A 334 -14.72 -3.03 12.23
C GLY A 334 -14.43 -4.40 12.85
N TYR A 335 -13.32 -4.53 13.56
CA TYR A 335 -12.86 -5.79 14.14
C TYR A 335 -13.61 -6.14 15.42
N ASN A 336 -14.33 -7.27 15.41
CA ASN A 336 -15.06 -7.80 16.55
C ASN A 336 -14.53 -9.19 16.90
N ASP A 337 -14.16 -9.44 18.15
CA ASP A 337 -13.76 -10.78 18.58
C ASP A 337 -14.99 -11.68 18.69
N ILE A 338 -14.99 -12.84 18.02
CA ILE A 338 -16.17 -13.71 17.91
C ILE A 338 -15.96 -15.13 18.45
N LEU A 339 -14.71 -15.60 18.56
CA LEU A 339 -14.39 -16.93 19.09
C LEU A 339 -13.00 -16.97 19.70
N LEU A 340 -12.84 -17.68 20.81
CA LEU A 340 -11.55 -17.91 21.47
C LEU A 340 -11.19 -19.38 21.37
N ILE A 341 -10.06 -19.68 20.72
CA ILE A 341 -9.54 -21.03 20.57
C ILE A 341 -8.38 -21.22 21.57
N PRO A 342 -8.54 -22.07 22.60
CA PRO A 342 -7.55 -22.23 23.66
C PRO A 342 -6.30 -22.97 23.18
N THR A 343 -5.24 -22.92 23.98
CA THR A 343 -4.05 -23.77 23.82
C THR A 343 -4.44 -25.25 23.88
N GLY A 344 -3.85 -26.08 23.01
CA GLY A 344 -4.12 -27.51 22.93
C GLY A 344 -5.30 -27.87 22.03
N ALA A 345 -5.98 -26.89 21.41
CA ALA A 345 -7.10 -27.14 20.53
C ALA A 345 -6.67 -27.85 19.24
N THR A 346 -7.49 -28.77 18.76
CA THR A 346 -7.27 -29.65 17.62
C THR A 346 -8.49 -29.68 16.71
N ASN A 347 -8.32 -30.11 15.46
CA ASN A 347 -9.39 -30.22 14.46
C ASN A 347 -10.26 -28.95 14.37
N ILE A 348 -9.61 -27.80 14.26
CA ILE A 348 -10.23 -26.47 14.22
C ILE A 348 -10.76 -26.24 12.81
N ARG A 349 -12.04 -25.89 12.70
CA ARG A 349 -12.72 -25.52 11.46
C ARG A 349 -13.62 -24.32 11.75
N ILE A 350 -13.44 -23.25 10.99
CA ILE A 350 -14.26 -22.04 11.08
C ILE A 350 -14.62 -21.66 9.65
N GLU A 351 -15.91 -21.57 9.37
CA GLU A 351 -16.44 -21.41 8.02
C GLU A 351 -17.62 -20.44 8.03
N GLU A 352 -17.62 -19.50 7.09
CA GLU A 352 -18.82 -18.70 6.83
C GLU A 352 -19.93 -19.59 6.24
N LYS A 353 -21.11 -19.52 6.83
CA LYS A 353 -22.28 -20.28 6.40
C LYS A 353 -22.83 -19.78 5.07
N PHE A 354 -22.80 -18.46 4.89
CA PHE A 354 -23.17 -17.77 3.66
C PHE A 354 -22.13 -16.70 3.38
N PRO A 355 -21.78 -16.46 2.10
CA PRO A 355 -20.74 -15.51 1.78
C PRO A 355 -21.20 -14.09 2.05
N THR A 356 -20.37 -13.32 2.77
CA THR A 356 -20.60 -11.91 3.08
C THR A 356 -19.39 -11.06 2.69
N ASN A 357 -19.50 -9.73 2.80
CA ASN A 357 -18.38 -8.79 2.73
C ASN A 357 -17.56 -8.75 4.02
N ASN A 358 -17.92 -9.53 5.04
CA ASN A 358 -17.11 -9.65 6.24
C ASN A 358 -15.87 -10.51 5.96
N ASN A 359 -14.83 -10.36 6.76
CA ASN A 359 -13.62 -11.16 6.63
C ASN A 359 -13.20 -11.78 7.96
N LEU A 360 -12.71 -13.03 7.92
CA LEU A 360 -12.16 -13.70 9.09
C LEU A 360 -10.73 -13.22 9.33
N ALA A 361 -10.43 -12.85 10.56
CA ALA A 361 -9.11 -12.46 11.01
C ALA A 361 -8.71 -13.27 12.25
N VAL A 362 -7.42 -13.38 12.50
CA VAL A 362 -6.89 -14.11 13.66
C VAL A 362 -5.84 -13.28 14.34
N ARG A 363 -5.93 -13.15 15.66
CA ARG A 363 -4.94 -12.46 16.48
C ARG A 363 -4.64 -13.22 17.76
N ASN A 364 -3.52 -12.89 18.38
CA ASN A 364 -3.20 -13.36 19.73
C ASN A 364 -3.81 -12.43 20.81
N LYS A 365 -3.61 -12.80 22.08
CA LYS A 365 -4.07 -11.99 23.23
C LYS A 365 -3.37 -10.64 23.37
N THR A 366 -2.19 -10.44 22.77
CA THR A 366 -1.47 -9.15 22.82
C THR A 366 -1.98 -8.15 21.77
N GLY A 367 -2.85 -8.58 20.86
CA GLY A 367 -3.36 -7.76 19.76
C GLY A 367 -2.55 -7.85 18.46
N TYR A 368 -1.57 -8.78 18.38
CA TYR A 368 -0.86 -9.05 17.14
C TYR A 368 -1.71 -9.94 16.23
N TYR A 369 -1.94 -9.51 14.99
CA TYR A 369 -2.70 -10.25 13.99
C TYR A 369 -1.82 -11.23 13.22
N TYR A 370 -2.22 -12.49 13.19
CA TYR A 370 -1.66 -13.55 12.36
C TYR A 370 -2.28 -13.61 10.97
N LEU A 371 -3.56 -13.22 10.86
CA LEU A 371 -4.35 -13.21 9.62
C LEU A 371 -5.25 -11.98 9.59
N ASN A 372 -5.33 -11.32 8.43
CA ASN A 372 -6.26 -10.24 8.10
C ASN A 372 -6.30 -9.06 9.11
N GLY A 373 -5.15 -8.58 9.57
CA GLY A 373 -5.04 -7.41 10.46
C GLY A 373 -4.76 -6.09 9.74
N ASN A 374 -4.91 -4.96 10.46
CA ASN A 374 -4.62 -3.61 9.96
C ASN A 374 -5.38 -3.23 8.67
N TRP A 375 -6.64 -3.65 8.56
CA TRP A 375 -7.50 -3.41 7.38
C TRP A 375 -6.95 -4.00 6.07
N ARG A 376 -6.10 -5.02 6.17
CA ARG A 376 -5.56 -5.75 5.02
C ARG A 376 -6.14 -7.15 4.98
N ILE A 377 -6.56 -7.58 3.80
CA ILE A 377 -7.05 -8.93 3.54
C ILE A 377 -5.96 -9.70 2.79
N GLU A 378 -5.53 -10.82 3.36
CA GLU A 378 -4.53 -11.70 2.78
C GLU A 378 -5.15 -12.63 1.72
N PHE A 379 -4.30 -13.14 0.83
CA PHE A 379 -4.71 -14.13 -0.16
C PHE A 379 -4.85 -15.51 0.49
N PRO A 380 -5.68 -16.41 -0.10
CA PRO A 380 -5.74 -17.80 0.31
C PRO A 380 -4.35 -18.42 0.37
N ARG A 381 -3.98 -18.96 1.53
CA ARG A 381 -2.66 -19.56 1.76
C ARG A 381 -2.64 -20.41 3.02
N SER A 382 -1.61 -21.22 3.15
CA SER A 382 -1.29 -21.92 4.41
C SER A 382 -0.35 -21.07 5.26
N ILE A 383 -0.69 -20.86 6.53
CA ILE A 383 0.03 -19.97 7.45
C ILE A 383 0.40 -20.74 8.70
N ARG A 384 1.67 -20.70 9.10
CA ARG A 384 2.12 -21.33 10.35
C ARG A 384 2.10 -20.30 11.48
N PHE A 385 1.23 -20.51 12.48
CA PHE A 385 1.19 -19.75 13.72
C PHE A 385 0.57 -20.58 14.85
N ALA A 386 0.74 -20.15 16.10
CA ALA A 386 0.28 -20.88 17.29
C ALA A 386 0.68 -22.36 17.29
N GLY A 387 1.83 -22.72 16.70
CA GLY A 387 2.37 -24.10 16.69
C GLY A 387 1.71 -25.06 15.68
N THR A 388 0.73 -24.63 14.89
CA THR A 388 0.09 -25.44 13.84
C THR A 388 0.06 -24.68 12.49
N VAL A 389 -0.32 -25.38 11.42
CA VAL A 389 -0.60 -24.77 10.13
C VAL A 389 -2.10 -24.52 10.03
N PHE A 390 -2.47 -23.30 9.67
CA PHE A 390 -3.81 -22.88 9.34
C PHE A 390 -3.93 -22.73 7.83
N HIS A 391 -4.93 -23.37 7.25
CA HIS A 391 -5.29 -23.26 5.84
C HIS A 391 -6.42 -22.24 5.73
N TYR A 392 -6.09 -21.09 5.17
CA TYR A 392 -7.05 -20.02 4.91
C TYR A 392 -7.46 -20.07 3.44
N GLU A 393 -8.75 -20.24 3.20
CA GLU A 393 -9.34 -20.30 1.85
C GLU A 393 -10.47 -19.29 1.68
N ARG A 394 -10.60 -18.81 0.45
CA ARG A 394 -11.73 -18.04 -0.05
C ARG A 394 -12.05 -18.58 -1.44
N ARG A 395 -13.04 -19.49 -1.55
CA ARG A 395 -13.24 -20.30 -2.76
C ARG A 395 -13.56 -19.43 -4.00
N ASN A 396 -12.85 -19.66 -5.10
CA ASN A 396 -12.81 -18.81 -6.30
C ASN A 396 -14.11 -18.73 -7.14
N HIS A 397 -15.18 -18.11 -6.62
CA HIS A 397 -16.38 -17.77 -7.40
C HIS A 397 -16.78 -16.29 -7.24
N GLY A 398 -15.93 -15.39 -7.73
CA GLY A 398 -16.25 -13.96 -7.86
C GLY A 398 -16.07 -13.15 -6.55
N ALA A 399 -16.65 -11.94 -6.52
CA ALA A 399 -16.44 -10.96 -5.46
C ALA A 399 -16.96 -11.38 -4.07
N ILE A 400 -17.78 -12.45 -3.99
CA ILE A 400 -18.50 -12.89 -2.79
C ILE A 400 -18.34 -14.41 -2.69
N ALA A 401 -17.47 -14.89 -1.79
CA ALA A 401 -17.16 -16.29 -1.58
C ALA A 401 -16.92 -16.57 -0.09
N PRO A 402 -17.44 -17.68 0.46
CA PRO A 402 -17.38 -17.94 1.89
C PRO A 402 -15.94 -18.25 2.31
N GLU A 403 -15.51 -17.62 3.41
CA GLU A 403 -14.20 -17.86 3.99
C GLU A 403 -14.18 -19.15 4.82
N SER A 404 -13.06 -19.87 4.73
CA SER A 404 -12.78 -21.07 5.51
C SER A 404 -11.40 -20.96 6.13
N LEU A 405 -11.31 -21.29 7.42
CA LEU A 405 -10.08 -21.35 8.18
C LEU A 405 -10.02 -22.68 8.92
N VAL A 406 -9.05 -23.52 8.55
CA VAL A 406 -8.96 -24.91 9.02
C VAL A 406 -7.56 -25.22 9.56
N ALA A 407 -7.46 -25.94 10.68
CA ALA A 407 -6.18 -26.38 11.23
C ALA A 407 -6.31 -27.69 12.01
N LEU A 408 -5.35 -28.59 11.87
CA LEU A 408 -5.35 -29.86 12.60
C LEU A 408 -4.97 -29.71 14.08
N GLY A 409 -4.13 -28.72 14.43
CA GLY A 409 -3.60 -28.53 15.77
C GLY A 409 -2.52 -29.56 16.16
N PRO A 410 -2.13 -29.63 17.44
CA PRO A 410 -2.61 -28.82 18.56
C PRO A 410 -2.06 -27.38 18.53
N THR A 411 -2.86 -26.42 19.00
CA THR A 411 -2.37 -25.05 19.24
C THR A 411 -1.43 -25.01 20.44
N THR A 412 -0.42 -24.15 20.40
CA THR A 412 0.57 -23.93 21.48
C THR A 412 0.26 -22.69 22.32
N GLU A 413 -0.60 -21.81 21.81
CA GLU A 413 -1.10 -20.61 22.50
C GLU A 413 -2.60 -20.42 22.23
N THR A 414 -3.23 -19.51 22.99
CA THR A 414 -4.62 -19.12 22.77
C THR A 414 -4.70 -18.08 21.64
N ILE A 415 -5.59 -18.30 20.68
CA ILE A 415 -5.87 -17.37 19.59
C ILE A 415 -7.31 -16.87 19.65
N LEU A 416 -7.53 -15.65 19.16
CA LEU A 416 -8.86 -15.07 18.96
C LEU A 416 -9.17 -15.03 17.47
N ILE A 417 -10.35 -15.52 17.13
CA ILE A 417 -10.98 -15.37 15.83
C ILE A 417 -11.77 -14.06 15.87
N VAL A 418 -11.53 -13.24 14.86
CA VAL A 418 -12.03 -11.88 14.78
C VAL A 418 -12.81 -11.77 13.47
N LEU A 419 -13.99 -11.15 13.52
CA LEU A 419 -14.76 -10.81 12.35
C LEU A 419 -14.52 -9.33 12.02
N LEU A 420 -13.98 -9.04 10.84
CA LEU A 420 -14.01 -7.70 10.28
C LEU A 420 -15.42 -7.45 9.72
N TYR A 421 -16.26 -6.84 10.55
CA TYR A 421 -17.66 -6.60 10.29
C TYR A 421 -17.87 -5.35 9.41
N GLN A 422 -18.44 -5.55 8.23
CA GLN A 422 -18.77 -4.53 7.23
C GLN A 422 -20.25 -4.59 6.85
N GLU A 423 -20.87 -5.77 6.92
CA GLU A 423 -22.28 -5.98 6.64
C GLU A 423 -22.89 -7.05 7.56
N LYS A 424 -24.22 -7.19 7.52
CA LYS A 424 -24.93 -8.16 8.36
C LYS A 424 -24.33 -9.56 8.25
N ASN A 425 -23.88 -10.09 9.39
CA ASN A 425 -23.36 -11.44 9.50
C ASN A 425 -24.51 -12.44 9.26
N LEU A 426 -24.33 -13.33 8.27
CA LEU A 426 -25.31 -14.37 7.92
C LEU A 426 -25.00 -15.72 8.59
N GLY A 427 -23.98 -15.76 9.45
CA GLY A 427 -23.64 -16.90 10.29
C GLY A 427 -22.25 -17.43 10.01
N ILE A 428 -21.50 -17.68 11.07
CA ILE A 428 -20.19 -18.34 11.03
C ILE A 428 -20.30 -19.63 11.82
N THR A 429 -20.07 -20.76 11.16
CA THR A 429 -20.01 -22.08 11.77
C THR A 429 -18.61 -22.34 12.28
N TYR A 430 -18.49 -22.92 13.47
CA TYR A 430 -17.20 -23.33 14.02
C TYR A 430 -17.28 -24.70 14.70
N GLU A 431 -16.19 -25.44 14.63
CA GLU A 431 -15.98 -26.71 15.32
C GLU A 431 -14.50 -26.81 15.72
N TYR A 432 -14.20 -27.21 16.95
CA TYR A 432 -12.85 -27.54 17.40
C TYR A 432 -12.89 -28.48 18.61
N SER A 433 -11.81 -29.23 18.84
CA SER A 433 -11.71 -30.20 19.93
C SER A 433 -10.62 -29.80 20.94
N VAL A 434 -10.93 -29.92 22.24
CA VAL A 434 -10.04 -29.49 23.34
C VAL A 434 -9.78 -30.68 24.28
N PRO A 435 -8.52 -30.96 24.67
CA PRO A 435 -8.19 -32.07 25.57
C PRO A 435 -8.93 -32.00 26.92
N VAL A 436 -9.39 -33.15 27.41
CA VAL A 436 -10.04 -33.25 28.73
C VAL A 436 -9.04 -32.87 29.82
N GLY A 437 -9.36 -31.86 30.64
CA GLY A 437 -8.50 -31.32 31.69
C GLY A 437 -7.88 -29.95 31.38
N VAL A 438 -7.98 -29.46 30.15
CA VAL A 438 -7.78 -28.03 29.86
C VAL A 438 -9.04 -27.30 30.31
N SER A 439 -8.91 -26.32 31.21
CA SER A 439 -10.04 -25.53 31.70
C SER A 439 -10.71 -24.80 30.55
N GLN A 440 -11.82 -25.32 30.05
CA GLN A 440 -12.77 -24.52 29.28
C GLN A 440 -13.21 -23.34 30.15
N PRO A 441 -13.47 -22.15 29.58
CA PRO A 441 -14.05 -21.05 30.35
C PRO A 441 -15.31 -21.56 31.05
N GLN A 442 -15.38 -21.40 32.37
CA GLN A 442 -16.58 -21.79 33.11
C GLN A 442 -17.75 -20.91 32.65
N PRO A 443 -18.99 -21.44 32.57
CA PRO A 443 -20.18 -20.62 32.34
C PRO A 443 -20.21 -19.45 33.35
N GLY A 444 -20.33 -18.22 32.85
CA GLY A 444 -20.28 -17.01 33.67
C GLY A 444 -18.90 -16.35 33.82
N THR A 445 -17.91 -16.77 33.03
CA THR A 445 -16.63 -16.04 32.92
C THR A 445 -16.77 -14.85 31.97
N TYR A 446 -16.16 -13.71 32.31
CA TYR A 446 -16.21 -12.48 31.51
C TYR A 446 -14.81 -12.01 31.11
N ILE A 447 -14.68 -11.46 29.90
CA ILE A 447 -13.40 -11.00 29.33
C ILE A 447 -13.52 -9.58 28.78
N TRP A 448 -12.43 -8.83 28.88
CA TRP A 448 -12.30 -7.55 28.20
C TRP A 448 -11.95 -7.76 26.73
N ASN A 449 -12.69 -7.12 25.85
CA ASN A 449 -12.34 -6.98 24.44
C ASN A 449 -11.98 -5.53 24.15
N SER A 450 -11.13 -5.34 23.15
CA SER A 450 -10.74 -4.01 22.69
C SER A 450 -10.54 -4.03 21.18
N GLY A 451 -11.12 -3.07 20.48
CA GLY A 451 -10.91 -2.90 19.04
C GLY A 451 -9.62 -2.16 18.72
N ASP A 452 -9.45 -1.82 17.45
CA ASP A 452 -8.32 -1.03 16.99
C ASP A 452 -8.41 0.44 17.41
N PHE A 453 -7.25 1.09 17.48
CA PHE A 453 -7.17 2.53 17.63
C PHE A 453 -7.61 3.22 16.34
N GLY A 454 -8.55 4.17 16.46
CA GLY A 454 -8.99 5.01 15.35
C GLY A 454 -7.91 5.99 14.89
N GLU A 455 -8.28 6.93 14.01
CA GLU A 455 -7.34 7.95 13.55
C GLU A 455 -6.85 8.85 14.70
N CYS A 456 -5.61 9.31 14.58
CA CYS A 456 -5.04 10.22 15.58
C CYS A 456 -5.71 11.59 15.46
N SER A 457 -6.09 12.18 16.60
CA SER A 457 -6.77 13.49 16.64
C SER A 457 -5.95 14.65 16.06
N GLN A 458 -4.62 14.49 15.97
CA GLN A 458 -3.70 15.46 15.39
C GLN A 458 -2.68 14.74 14.52
N THR A 459 -2.24 15.35 13.42
CA THR A 459 -1.21 14.76 12.53
C THR A 459 0.22 14.98 13.05
N CYS A 460 0.41 15.89 13.99
CA CYS A 460 1.66 16.24 14.64
C CYS A 460 1.38 16.97 15.97
N GLY A 461 2.39 17.19 16.80
CA GLY A 461 2.28 17.98 18.03
C GLY A 461 1.56 17.28 19.18
N GLY A 462 1.45 15.95 19.14
CA GLY A 462 0.82 15.14 20.18
C GLY A 462 -0.71 15.14 20.09
N GLY A 463 -1.27 14.05 19.54
CA GLY A 463 -2.70 13.77 19.52
C GLY A 463 -3.08 12.56 20.40
N MET A 464 -4.37 12.28 20.46
CA MET A 464 -4.90 11.06 21.09
C MET A 464 -5.60 10.18 20.05
N GLN A 465 -5.38 8.88 20.16
CA GLN A 465 -6.19 7.87 19.49
C GLN A 465 -7.06 7.17 20.53
N SER A 466 -8.33 6.95 20.20
CA SER A 466 -9.27 6.16 21.00
C SER A 466 -9.57 4.82 20.33
N ARG A 467 -9.93 3.83 21.13
CA ARG A 467 -10.44 2.52 20.70
C ARG A 467 -11.63 2.09 21.54
N PRO A 468 -12.56 1.28 21.00
CA PRO A 468 -13.62 0.70 21.81
C PRO A 468 -13.02 -0.33 22.78
N VAL A 469 -13.50 -0.32 24.02
CA VAL A 469 -13.17 -1.31 25.07
C VAL A 469 -14.45 -1.68 25.78
N TYR A 470 -14.81 -2.96 25.79
CA TYR A 470 -16.07 -3.44 26.35
C TYR A 470 -15.93 -4.83 26.98
N CYS A 471 -16.77 -5.12 27.98
CA CYS A 471 -16.85 -6.43 28.59
C CYS A 471 -17.77 -7.37 27.80
N SER A 472 -17.40 -8.63 27.66
CA SER A 472 -18.27 -9.67 27.09
C SER A 472 -18.25 -10.95 27.91
N ASN A 473 -19.26 -11.79 27.68
CA ASN A 473 -19.20 -13.20 28.09
C ASN A 473 -18.05 -13.90 27.35
N ALA A 474 -17.26 -14.71 28.07
CA ALA A 474 -16.09 -15.41 27.51
C ALA A 474 -16.44 -16.57 26.55
N ILE A 475 -17.72 -17.00 26.55
CA ILE A 475 -18.22 -18.11 25.75
C ILE A 475 -19.12 -17.59 24.62
N THR A 476 -20.12 -16.76 24.96
CA THR A 476 -21.10 -16.29 23.97
C THR A 476 -20.65 -15.02 23.24
N PHE A 477 -19.61 -14.34 23.72
CA PHE A 477 -19.14 -13.04 23.20
C PHE A 477 -20.18 -11.91 23.23
N GLU A 478 -21.33 -12.16 23.86
CA GLU A 478 -22.36 -11.14 24.07
C GLU A 478 -21.81 -10.04 24.96
N ARG A 479 -22.03 -8.78 24.54
CA ARG A 479 -21.64 -7.61 25.33
C ARG A 479 -22.44 -7.58 26.62
N VAL A 480 -21.73 -7.45 27.73
CA VAL A 480 -22.33 -7.38 29.07
C VAL A 480 -21.87 -6.09 29.77
N PRO A 481 -22.49 -5.70 30.89
CA PRO A 481 -22.03 -4.57 31.69
C PRO A 481 -20.55 -4.70 32.11
N ASP A 482 -19.81 -3.60 31.99
CA ASP A 482 -18.37 -3.50 32.24
C ASP A 482 -17.95 -4.01 33.64
N ASP A 483 -18.83 -3.89 34.63
CA ASP A 483 -18.58 -4.26 36.04
C ASP A 483 -18.40 -5.78 36.25
N LEU A 484 -18.83 -6.60 35.28
CA LEU A 484 -18.67 -8.05 35.32
C LEU A 484 -17.24 -8.47 34.96
N CYS A 485 -16.48 -7.62 34.27
CA CYS A 485 -15.08 -7.85 33.96
C CYS A 485 -14.16 -7.26 35.03
N ASN A 486 -13.03 -7.92 35.30
CA ASN A 486 -12.07 -7.44 36.30
C ASN A 486 -11.45 -6.09 35.86
N PRO A 487 -11.65 -4.99 36.62
CA PRO A 487 -11.20 -3.65 36.21
C PRO A 487 -9.68 -3.51 36.19
N THR A 488 -8.94 -4.34 36.93
CA THR A 488 -7.47 -4.30 37.05
C THR A 488 -6.78 -4.62 35.72
N ILE A 489 -7.43 -5.40 34.88
CA ILE A 489 -6.92 -5.83 33.57
C ILE A 489 -7.65 -5.14 32.40
N LYS A 490 -8.40 -4.07 32.67
CA LYS A 490 -9.11 -3.30 31.64
C LYS A 490 -8.08 -2.65 30.68
N PRO A 491 -8.15 -2.94 29.37
CA PRO A 491 -7.25 -2.33 28.40
C PRO A 491 -7.41 -0.80 28.34
N GLN A 492 -6.32 -0.08 28.08
CA GLN A 492 -6.38 1.38 27.88
C GLN A 492 -7.20 1.71 26.63
N ALA A 493 -8.24 2.53 26.78
CA ALA A 493 -9.10 2.97 25.67
C ALA A 493 -8.47 4.10 24.84
N THR A 494 -7.44 4.76 25.36
CA THR A 494 -6.80 5.92 24.71
C THR A 494 -5.28 5.79 24.78
N LYS A 495 -4.59 6.24 23.74
CA LYS A 495 -3.11 6.37 23.72
C LYS A 495 -2.67 7.65 23.04
N VAL A 496 -1.46 8.12 23.36
CA VAL A 496 -0.81 9.24 22.68
C VAL A 496 -0.28 8.80 21.31
N CYS A 497 -0.41 9.67 20.32
CA CYS A 497 0.04 9.46 18.95
C CYS A 497 0.66 10.74 18.36
N ASN A 498 1.48 10.59 17.32
CA ASN A 498 2.16 11.69 16.62
C ASN A 498 2.86 12.69 17.57
N PRO A 499 3.77 12.22 18.45
CA PRO A 499 4.44 13.08 19.44
C PRO A 499 5.41 14.09 18.81
N GLU A 500 5.80 13.87 17.56
CA GLU A 500 6.72 14.73 16.84
C GLU A 500 6.17 16.16 16.70
N PRO A 501 7.00 17.19 16.91
CA PRO A 501 6.56 18.57 16.80
C PRO A 501 6.06 18.88 15.38
N CYS A 502 5.00 19.67 15.29
CA CYS A 502 4.53 20.18 14.00
C CYS A 502 5.58 21.07 13.33
N PRO A 503 5.58 21.16 11.99
CA PRO A 503 6.42 22.11 11.26
C PRO A 503 6.25 23.54 11.78
N ALA A 504 7.34 24.31 11.79
CA ALA A 504 7.34 25.71 12.24
C ALA A 504 6.32 26.53 11.45
N SER A 505 5.49 27.30 12.14
CA SER A 505 4.48 28.16 11.54
C SER A 505 4.42 29.55 12.19
N TRP A 506 3.95 30.53 11.42
CA TRP A 506 3.77 31.89 11.89
C TRP A 506 2.48 32.01 12.71
N TYR A 507 2.60 32.34 13.99
CA TYR A 507 1.46 32.85 14.74
C TYR A 507 1.18 34.27 14.27
N VAL A 508 -0.08 34.56 13.93
CA VAL A 508 -0.54 35.89 13.53
C VAL A 508 -1.71 36.28 14.42
N GLY A 509 -1.43 37.16 15.37
CA GLY A 509 -2.44 37.71 16.26
C GLY A 509 -3.39 38.68 15.56
N GLU A 510 -4.48 39.01 16.24
CA GLU A 510 -5.36 40.09 15.82
C GLU A 510 -4.64 41.44 15.84
N TRP A 511 -5.13 42.37 15.03
CA TRP A 511 -4.64 43.74 15.06
C TRP A 511 -5.13 44.48 16.29
N GLU A 512 -4.23 45.17 16.97
CA GLU A 512 -4.60 46.07 18.05
C GLU A 512 -5.31 47.31 17.52
N LYS A 513 -5.87 48.09 18.46
CA LYS A 513 -6.46 49.39 18.15
C LYS A 513 -5.39 50.30 17.55
N CYS A 514 -5.81 51.12 16.59
CA CYS A 514 -4.93 52.11 15.97
C CYS A 514 -4.31 53.05 17.01
N SER A 515 -3.02 53.34 16.83
CA SER A 515 -2.23 54.16 17.75
C SER A 515 -2.84 55.54 17.99
N LYS A 516 -3.52 56.08 16.96
CA LYS A 516 -4.17 57.39 16.95
C LYS A 516 -5.41 57.32 16.06
N THR A 517 -6.35 58.24 16.23
CA THR A 517 -7.57 58.33 15.39
C THR A 517 -7.44 59.37 14.28
N CYS A 518 -6.23 59.65 13.82
CA CYS A 518 -5.95 60.69 12.82
C CYS A 518 -5.10 60.15 11.64
N VAL A 519 -4.95 60.94 10.58
CA VAL A 519 -4.17 60.61 9.37
C VAL A 519 -2.76 60.13 9.75
N ASN A 520 -2.27 59.10 9.06
CA ASN A 520 -0.98 58.41 9.30
C ASN A 520 -0.88 57.67 10.64
N SER A 521 -2.00 57.15 11.18
CA SER A 521 -1.93 56.24 12.33
C SER A 521 -1.54 54.81 11.92
N THR A 522 -0.88 54.09 12.84
CA THR A 522 -0.47 52.70 12.62
C THR A 522 -1.08 51.79 13.68
N GLN A 523 -1.32 50.55 13.31
CA GLN A 523 -1.71 49.48 14.23
C GLN A 523 -0.68 48.37 14.14
N PHE A 524 -0.50 47.65 15.24
CA PHE A 524 0.42 46.51 15.31
C PHE A 524 -0.32 45.23 15.70
N ARG A 525 0.25 44.09 15.35
CA ARG A 525 -0.19 42.76 15.78
C ARG A 525 1.00 41.93 16.22
N LEU A 526 0.77 40.90 17.03
CA LEU A 526 1.81 39.95 17.39
C LEU A 526 2.08 38.99 16.22
N VAL A 527 3.35 38.87 15.82
CA VAL A 527 3.80 37.89 14.82
C VAL A 527 5.09 37.25 15.30
N PHE A 528 5.06 35.94 15.54
CA PHE A 528 6.23 35.17 15.96
C PHE A 528 6.19 33.76 15.37
N CYS A 529 7.37 33.18 15.17
CA CYS A 529 7.51 31.80 14.72
C CYS A 529 7.35 30.84 15.90
N HIS A 530 6.67 29.72 15.70
CA HIS A 530 6.51 28.71 16.74
C HIS A 530 6.44 27.27 16.20
N TYR A 531 6.71 26.31 17.09
CA TYR A 531 6.39 24.90 16.94
C TYR A 531 5.16 24.56 17.78
N GLN A 532 4.32 23.65 17.30
CA GLN A 532 3.29 23.02 18.12
C GLN A 532 3.80 21.65 18.58
N THR A 533 3.84 21.44 19.88
CA THR A 533 4.37 20.23 20.54
C THR A 533 3.32 19.63 21.47
N GLU A 534 3.56 18.44 22.00
CA GLU A 534 2.68 17.79 22.97
C GLU A 534 2.43 18.67 24.21
N GLY A 535 3.42 19.47 24.63
CA GLY A 535 3.34 20.41 25.74
C GLY A 535 2.75 21.79 25.38
N GLY A 536 2.29 21.98 24.14
CA GLY A 536 1.76 23.24 23.63
C GLY A 536 2.73 23.97 22.69
N ILE A 537 2.54 25.28 22.60
CA ILE A 537 3.27 26.14 21.67
C ILE A 537 4.67 26.46 22.23
N VAL A 538 5.71 26.22 21.43
CA VAL A 538 7.11 26.55 21.75
C VAL A 538 7.61 27.60 20.77
N LEU A 539 8.18 28.70 21.28
CA LEU A 539 8.72 29.78 20.46
C LEU A 539 9.91 29.28 19.63
N ALA A 540 9.90 29.57 18.33
CA ALA A 540 10.91 29.17 17.37
C ALA A 540 11.66 30.39 16.80
N ASN A 541 12.76 30.15 16.07
CA ASN A 541 13.47 31.24 15.41
C ASN A 541 12.73 31.63 14.11
N ASP A 542 12.74 32.92 13.77
CA ASP A 542 12.14 33.44 12.54
C ASP A 542 12.69 32.76 11.27
N SER A 543 13.94 32.27 11.31
CA SER A 543 14.57 31.52 10.22
C SER A 543 13.86 30.19 9.91
N ASP A 544 13.31 29.56 10.94
CA ASP A 544 12.68 28.24 10.82
C ASP A 544 11.40 28.36 10.00
N CYS A 545 10.55 29.35 10.32
CA CYS A 545 9.35 29.67 9.56
C CYS A 545 9.63 30.24 8.17
N LEU A 546 10.74 30.99 8.00
CA LEU A 546 11.15 31.49 6.68
C LEU A 546 11.42 30.34 5.70
N SER A 547 12.03 29.26 6.19
CA SER A 547 12.35 28.08 5.38
C SER A 547 11.13 27.19 5.10
N SER A 548 10.20 27.06 6.06
CA SER A 548 9.06 26.14 5.97
C SER A 548 7.80 26.76 5.36
N VAL A 549 7.50 28.02 5.66
CA VAL A 549 6.24 28.70 5.29
C VAL A 549 6.49 29.92 4.40
N GLY A 550 7.61 30.62 4.59
CA GLY A 550 7.96 31.82 3.84
C GLY A 550 8.05 33.08 4.70
N PRO A 551 8.03 34.28 4.08
CA PRO A 551 8.41 35.52 4.75
C PRO A 551 7.51 35.85 5.95
N LYS A 552 8.09 36.52 6.96
CA LYS A 552 7.40 36.93 8.17
C LYS A 552 6.23 37.88 7.83
N PRO A 553 4.99 37.55 8.25
CA PRO A 553 3.84 38.41 8.03
C PRO A 553 4.03 39.82 8.62
N GLU A 554 3.42 40.81 7.98
CA GLU A 554 3.55 42.21 8.39
C GLU A 554 3.11 42.43 9.85
N ARG A 555 3.96 43.09 10.63
CA ARG A 555 3.70 43.41 12.04
C ARG A 555 3.04 44.78 12.22
N LEU A 556 3.24 45.69 11.27
CA LEU A 556 2.65 47.03 11.25
C LEU A 556 1.86 47.22 9.96
N ARG A 557 0.71 47.87 10.07
CA ARG A 557 -0.01 48.41 8.92
C ARG A 557 -0.57 49.78 9.23
N GLU A 558 -0.81 50.57 8.19
CA GLU A 558 -1.50 51.85 8.31
C GLU A 558 -2.99 51.63 8.59
N CYS A 559 -3.54 52.47 9.45
CA CYS A 559 -4.98 52.68 9.52
C CYS A 559 -5.24 54.18 9.47
N SER A 560 -5.47 54.67 8.26
CA SER A 560 -5.84 56.07 8.03
C SER A 560 -7.29 56.31 8.44
N SER A 561 -7.51 57.29 9.32
CA SER A 561 -8.80 57.97 9.44
C SER A 561 -8.74 59.32 8.71
N GLU A 562 -9.88 59.86 8.30
CA GLU A 562 -9.97 61.12 7.52
C GLU A 562 -9.66 62.40 8.33
N ALA A 563 -9.36 62.31 9.62
CA ALA A 563 -9.18 63.48 10.50
C ALA A 563 -7.69 63.85 10.70
N GLU A 564 -7.30 65.10 10.52
CA GLU A 564 -5.94 65.58 10.78
C GLU A 564 -5.59 65.55 12.28
N CYS A 565 -4.35 65.20 12.63
CA CYS A 565 -3.92 65.16 14.03
C CYS A 565 -3.77 66.58 14.59
N ALA A 566 -4.33 66.85 15.77
CA ALA A 566 -4.12 68.13 16.45
C ALA A 566 -2.62 68.35 16.76
N SER A 567 -2.09 69.51 16.35
CA SER A 567 -0.75 69.97 16.68
C SER A 567 -0.80 71.05 17.77
N TRP A 568 0.25 71.13 18.57
CA TRP A 568 0.45 72.20 19.55
C TRP A 568 1.62 73.06 19.13
N GLU A 569 1.47 74.36 19.28
CA GLU A 569 2.54 75.34 19.12
C GLU A 569 2.88 75.93 20.49
N ALA A 570 4.17 76.07 20.79
CA ALA A 570 4.61 76.72 22.03
C ALA A 570 4.54 78.25 21.84
N GLY A 571 3.66 78.91 22.59
CA GLY A 571 3.61 80.37 22.65
C GLY A 571 4.86 80.96 23.33
N ASN A 572 5.14 82.24 23.05
CA ASN A 572 6.28 82.93 23.68
C ASN A 572 6.14 83.00 25.21
N TRP A 573 7.24 82.72 25.90
CA TRP A 573 7.33 82.79 27.37
C TRP A 573 7.07 84.23 27.86
N THR A 574 6.16 84.39 28.83
CA THR A 574 5.99 85.64 29.57
C THR A 574 6.85 85.61 30.84
N GLU A 575 7.49 86.73 31.18
CA GLU A 575 8.32 86.86 32.38
C GLU A 575 7.50 86.65 33.66
N ALA A 576 8.00 85.77 34.53
CA ALA A 576 7.37 85.43 35.80
C ALA A 576 7.51 86.58 36.81
N SER A 577 6.39 87.18 37.21
CA SER A 577 6.35 88.08 38.37
C SER A 577 6.32 87.25 39.64
N GLY A 578 7.39 87.37 40.42
CA GLY A 578 7.56 86.65 41.67
C GLY A 578 6.58 87.10 42.76
N ALA A 579 5.80 86.14 43.26
CA ALA A 579 5.22 86.20 44.59
C ALA A 579 5.34 84.81 45.23
N SER A 580 6.31 84.69 46.13
CA SER A 580 6.52 83.56 47.03
C SER A 580 5.35 83.41 48.00
N LEU A 581 4.81 82.20 48.18
CA LEU A 581 4.15 81.78 49.42
C LEU A 581 3.97 80.24 49.47
N GLY A 582 4.60 79.63 50.47
CA GLY A 582 4.00 78.56 51.27
C GLY A 582 3.99 77.13 50.72
N LEU A 583 5.02 76.35 51.06
CA LEU A 583 4.97 74.89 51.08
C LEU A 583 4.06 74.39 52.23
N SER A 584 2.93 73.79 51.91
CA SER A 584 2.26 72.82 52.79
C SER A 584 1.76 71.65 51.94
N GLY A 585 2.33 70.48 52.20
CA GLY A 585 2.21 69.29 51.36
C GLY A 585 0.86 68.58 51.37
N GLY A 586 0.66 67.76 50.35
CA GLY A 586 -0.43 66.80 50.26
C GLY A 586 -0.68 66.41 48.80
N ARG A 587 -0.33 65.17 48.44
CA ARG A 587 -0.49 64.54 47.10
C ARG A 587 -1.92 64.69 46.54
N PRO A 588 -2.09 64.63 45.21
CA PRO A 588 -2.52 63.34 44.65
C PRO A 588 -1.86 62.94 43.31
N SER A 589 -1.68 61.62 43.21
CA SER A 589 -1.76 60.75 42.03
C SER A 589 -1.87 61.39 40.65
N ALA A 590 -0.79 61.30 39.88
CA ALA A 590 -0.87 61.26 38.41
C ALA A 590 -1.08 59.81 37.99
N GLY A 591 -2.34 59.48 37.66
CA GLY A 591 -2.61 58.45 36.68
C GLY A 591 -2.50 59.09 35.30
N CYS A 592 -1.59 58.62 34.48
CA CYS A 592 -1.66 58.78 33.03
C CYS A 592 -1.28 57.45 32.39
N LEU A 593 -2.17 57.05 31.49
CA LEU A 593 -2.13 55.95 30.53
C LEU A 593 -0.88 55.97 29.67
#